data_AF-A0A7V4L1P1-F1
#
_entry.id   AF-A0A7V4L1P1-F1
#
_cell.length_a   1.000
_cell.length_b   1.000
_cell.length_c   1.000
_cell.angle_alpha   90.00
_cell.angle_beta   90.00
_cell.angle_gamma   90.00
#
_symmetry.space_group_name_H-M   'P 1'
#
loop_
_entity.id
_entity.type
_entity.pdbx_description
1 polymer ?
#
loop_
_entity_poly.entity_id
_entity_poly.type
_entity_poly.pdbx_seq_one_letter_code
_entity_poly.pdbx_strand_id
1 'polypeptide(L)'
;MSYQKNLTNIFYFLFLWFSFFQPTLSQDRANLIVAKDGSGNFKTITEALNAAPNQSDKTFIILVKNGTYNEKLFITKSNIAIVGENRDSTRIVFPELRRNWLAQPNRTDWGSGTINIDSTVVGFTLANLTVHNNYGSLLGDHDHQFAIRGWGTKIIFVNCNIIADGGDTVALWHPQGMYYHSNCYFEGWVDYVCPQGWCYMTDSKFFGHNLSASLWHNGSEDKDQKFVIRYSYFDGVPGFPLGRHHRDAQIYLLDCIFSENMADIPIYWPVSPNAVTWKWGERHYFYNCQRVGGDYDWFKDNLNEAEGSPSPDVINAKWTFNGKWDPENEMTPVLPFVSLPNPRNGSYTNNLNKVLKWVPSRNAVSFNVYFWKSIFPQALKRGEKLKTGTHAPGEPIFIRNQKENYFDPGKLEQNSTYYWRIDEVLIDGSTVTGPLWHFTIR
;
A
#
# COMPACT_ATOMS: atom_id res chain seq x y z
N MET A 1 -75.79 6.05 60.60
CA MET A 1 -76.20 5.10 59.54
C MET A 1 -75.47 5.47 58.25
N SER A 2 -74.93 4.45 57.56
CA SER A 2 -74.25 4.41 56.22
C SER A 2 -73.08 5.37 55.98
N TYR A 3 -71.81 4.94 56.01
CA TYR A 3 -71.05 4.23 54.96
C TYR A 3 -71.13 4.85 53.55
N GLN A 4 -70.08 5.59 53.15
CA GLN A 4 -69.63 5.70 51.76
C GLN A 4 -68.14 5.35 51.69
N LYS A 5 -67.82 4.34 50.87
CA LYS A 5 -66.48 3.90 50.49
C LYS A 5 -65.93 4.82 49.41
N ASN A 6 -64.67 5.22 49.51
CA ASN A 6 -63.85 5.55 48.34
C ASN A 6 -62.51 4.81 48.47
N LEU A 7 -62.27 3.90 47.52
CA LEU A 7 -61.06 3.11 47.37
C LEU A 7 -60.04 3.91 46.57
N THR A 8 -58.85 4.11 47.15
CA THR A 8 -57.65 4.64 46.50
C THR A 8 -56.95 3.52 45.71
N ASN A 9 -56.86 3.66 44.40
CA ASN A 9 -55.99 2.83 43.55
C ASN A 9 -54.65 3.55 43.36
N ILE A 10 -53.57 3.00 43.93
CA ILE A 10 -52.19 3.41 43.68
C ILE A 10 -51.59 2.41 42.69
N PHE A 11 -51.31 2.86 41.47
CA PHE A 11 -50.54 2.11 40.47
C PHE A 11 -49.05 2.34 40.70
N TYR A 12 -48.30 1.29 41.05
CA TYR A 12 -46.84 1.28 40.99
C TYR A 12 -46.39 0.88 39.58
N PHE A 13 -45.81 1.81 38.84
CA PHE A 13 -45.05 1.51 37.62
C PHE A 13 -43.60 1.18 38.00
N LEU A 14 -43.21 -0.09 37.91
CA LEU A 14 -41.81 -0.51 37.92
C LEU A 14 -41.20 -0.18 36.55
N PHE A 15 -40.37 0.86 36.48
CA PHE A 15 -39.50 1.13 35.34
C PHE A 15 -38.24 0.26 35.47
N LEU A 16 -38.17 -0.84 34.71
CA LEU A 16 -36.94 -1.60 34.48
C LEU A 16 -36.00 -0.75 33.61
N TRP A 17 -34.99 -0.14 34.21
CA TRP A 17 -33.85 0.43 33.50
C TRP A 17 -33.00 -0.70 32.93
N PHE A 18 -33.17 -1.01 31.65
CA PHE A 18 -32.17 -1.76 30.89
C PHE A 18 -30.98 -0.82 30.63
N SER A 19 -29.93 -0.93 31.46
CA SER A 19 -28.62 -0.37 31.13
C SER A 19 -28.09 -1.11 29.90
N PHE A 20 -28.23 -0.49 28.73
CA PHE A 20 -27.47 -0.90 27.55
C PHE A 20 -25.99 -0.72 27.89
N PHE A 21 -25.28 -1.82 28.12
CA PHE A 21 -23.82 -1.84 27.99
C PHE A 21 -23.51 -1.51 26.53
N GLN A 22 -23.23 -0.25 26.24
CA GLN A 22 -22.51 0.06 25.02
C GLN A 22 -21.09 -0.50 25.20
N PRO A 23 -20.64 -1.45 24.37
CA PRO A 23 -19.22 -1.80 24.39
C PRO A 23 -18.47 -0.50 24.11
N THR A 24 -17.65 -0.06 25.07
CA THR A 24 -16.68 0.99 24.81
C THR A 24 -15.83 0.49 23.66
N LEU A 25 -15.93 1.17 22.50
CA LEU A 25 -14.99 0.97 21.41
C LEU A 25 -13.60 0.95 22.04
N SER A 26 -12.87 -0.15 21.85
CA SER A 26 -11.44 -0.20 22.18
C SER A 26 -10.82 1.10 21.66
N GLN A 27 -10.02 1.77 22.49
CA GLN A 27 -9.47 3.08 22.17
C GLN A 27 -8.65 2.98 20.88
N ASP A 28 -9.27 3.29 19.74
CA ASP A 28 -8.65 3.27 18.43
C ASP A 28 -8.23 4.69 18.08
N ARG A 29 -7.05 4.84 17.47
CA ARG A 29 -6.55 6.16 17.04
C ARG A 29 -7.09 6.61 15.67
N ALA A 30 -8.05 5.90 15.09
CA ALA A 30 -8.83 6.38 13.95
C ALA A 30 -9.69 7.59 14.33
N ASN A 31 -9.86 8.53 13.40
CA ASN A 31 -10.73 9.69 13.59
C ASN A 31 -12.20 9.35 13.36
N LEU A 32 -12.48 8.47 12.39
CA LEU A 32 -13.81 7.94 12.12
C LEU A 32 -13.73 6.42 11.87
N ILE A 33 -14.77 5.71 12.28
CA ILE A 33 -14.96 4.29 12.02
C ILE A 33 -16.20 4.12 11.14
N VAL A 34 -16.06 3.36 10.05
CA VAL A 34 -17.15 2.95 9.17
C VAL A 34 -17.42 1.48 9.39
N ALA A 35 -18.66 1.12 9.74
CA ALA A 35 -19.05 -0.27 9.93
C ALA A 35 -20.48 -0.51 9.43
N LYS A 36 -20.68 -1.48 8.52
CA LYS A 36 -21.99 -1.75 7.91
C LYS A 36 -23.04 -2.20 8.92
N ASP A 37 -22.62 -2.83 10.01
CA ASP A 37 -23.47 -3.31 11.11
C ASP A 37 -23.96 -2.18 12.04
N GLY A 38 -23.45 -0.95 11.88
CA GLY A 38 -23.78 0.19 12.72
C GLY A 38 -22.95 0.31 13.99
N SER A 39 -21.89 -0.49 14.17
CA SER A 39 -20.96 -0.38 15.30
C SER A 39 -19.95 0.78 15.18
N GLY A 40 -19.88 1.44 14.02
CA GLY A 40 -19.03 2.59 13.74
C GLY A 40 -19.77 3.93 13.80
N ASN A 41 -19.07 5.02 13.49
CA ASN A 41 -19.66 6.36 13.35
C ASN A 41 -20.59 6.46 12.12
N PHE A 42 -20.25 5.77 11.03
CA PHE A 42 -21.00 5.78 9.78
C PHE A 42 -21.16 4.35 9.23
N LYS A 43 -22.15 4.16 8.35
CA LYS A 43 -22.36 2.87 7.65
C LYS A 43 -21.68 2.83 6.29
N THR A 44 -21.41 3.99 5.70
CA THR A 44 -20.78 4.14 4.40
C THR A 44 -19.49 4.94 4.49
N ILE A 45 -18.59 4.71 3.53
CA ILE A 45 -17.32 5.44 3.41
C ILE A 45 -17.59 6.86 2.93
N THR A 46 -18.57 7.05 2.05
CA THR A 46 -18.99 8.35 1.54
C THR A 46 -19.45 9.30 2.67
N GLU A 47 -20.25 8.82 3.61
CA GLU A 47 -20.65 9.62 4.79
C GLU A 47 -19.45 10.06 5.62
N ALA A 48 -18.48 9.16 5.85
CA ALA A 48 -17.26 9.48 6.59
C ALA A 48 -16.38 10.50 5.86
N LEU A 49 -16.24 10.37 4.53
CA LEU A 49 -15.53 11.34 3.69
C LEU A 49 -16.20 12.72 3.72
N ASN A 50 -17.53 12.77 3.70
CA ASN A 50 -18.28 14.01 3.81
C ASN A 50 -18.07 14.67 5.19
N ALA A 51 -18.03 13.89 6.26
CA ALA A 51 -17.81 14.37 7.63
C ALA A 51 -16.36 14.76 7.94
N ALA A 52 -15.38 14.27 7.19
CA ALA A 52 -13.97 14.63 7.37
C ALA A 52 -13.75 16.16 7.20
N PRO A 53 -12.79 16.77 7.90
CA PRO A 53 -12.52 18.21 7.77
C PRO A 53 -11.96 18.55 6.38
N ASN A 54 -12.28 19.75 5.87
CA ASN A 54 -11.78 20.21 4.56
C ASN A 54 -10.25 20.46 4.55
N GLN A 55 -9.68 20.75 5.72
CA GLN A 55 -8.24 20.96 5.90
C GLN A 55 -7.81 20.21 7.16
N SER A 56 -6.66 19.55 7.09
CA SER A 56 -6.03 18.94 8.25
C SER A 56 -4.52 19.00 8.13
N ASP A 57 -3.86 19.45 9.20
CA ASP A 57 -2.40 19.43 9.30
C ASP A 57 -1.84 18.04 9.61
N LYS A 58 -2.73 17.10 9.96
CA LYS A 58 -2.41 15.70 10.28
C LYS A 58 -3.23 14.78 9.40
N THR A 59 -2.74 13.57 9.18
CA THR A 59 -3.51 12.55 8.48
C THR A 59 -4.81 12.23 9.24
N PHE A 60 -5.95 12.44 8.60
CA PHE A 60 -7.27 12.10 9.13
C PHE A 60 -7.63 10.67 8.70
N ILE A 61 -7.69 9.76 9.67
CA ILE A 61 -7.82 8.32 9.47
C ILE A 61 -9.29 7.89 9.56
N ILE A 62 -9.80 7.32 8.47
CA ILE A 62 -11.09 6.65 8.38
C ILE A 62 -10.82 5.14 8.39
N LEU A 63 -11.13 4.47 9.50
CA LEU A 63 -11.06 3.01 9.62
C LEU A 63 -12.33 2.38 9.09
N VAL A 64 -12.22 1.48 8.12
CA VAL A 64 -13.32 0.77 7.49
C VAL A 64 -13.29 -0.68 7.96
N LYS A 65 -14.33 -1.09 8.69
CA LYS A 65 -14.48 -2.47 9.19
C LYS A 65 -14.64 -3.48 8.06
N ASN A 66 -14.55 -4.77 8.40
CA ASN A 66 -14.77 -5.83 7.44
C ASN A 66 -16.15 -5.72 6.77
N GLY A 67 -16.19 -6.03 5.47
CA GLY A 67 -17.38 -5.94 4.66
C GLY A 67 -17.09 -5.54 3.22
N THR A 68 -18.05 -5.80 2.34
CA THR A 68 -18.04 -5.29 0.95
C THR A 68 -18.87 -4.02 0.87
N TYR A 69 -18.22 -2.92 0.54
CA TYR A 69 -18.77 -1.58 0.37
C TYR A 69 -18.95 -1.31 -1.12
N ASN A 70 -20.20 -1.40 -1.58
CA ASN A 70 -20.56 -1.17 -2.98
C ASN A 70 -20.68 0.34 -3.25
N GLU A 71 -19.56 1.04 -3.23
CA GLU A 71 -19.49 2.50 -3.29
C GLU A 71 -18.52 2.98 -4.37
N LYS A 72 -18.93 4.03 -5.09
CA LYS A 72 -18.06 4.82 -5.96
C LYS A 72 -17.59 6.04 -5.17
N LEU A 73 -16.29 6.11 -4.87
CA LEU A 73 -15.75 7.13 -3.98
C LEU A 73 -15.14 8.31 -4.74
N PHE A 74 -15.29 9.50 -4.17
CA PHE A 74 -14.75 10.75 -4.67
C PHE A 74 -13.92 11.42 -3.57
N ILE A 75 -12.60 11.40 -3.74
CA ILE A 75 -11.65 11.96 -2.79
C ILE A 75 -11.35 13.39 -3.21
N THR A 76 -11.82 14.35 -2.40
CA THR A 76 -11.68 15.79 -2.65
C THR A 76 -10.92 16.52 -1.54
N LYS A 77 -10.53 15.79 -0.48
CA LYS A 77 -9.87 16.33 0.71
C LYS A 77 -8.47 15.75 0.84
N SER A 78 -7.53 16.61 1.19
CA SER A 78 -6.11 16.30 1.42
C SER A 78 -5.88 15.69 2.80
N ASN A 79 -4.75 15.00 2.97
CA ASN A 79 -4.33 14.31 4.19
C ASN A 79 -5.38 13.32 4.74
N ILE A 80 -6.06 12.59 3.85
CA ILE A 80 -7.02 11.53 4.24
C ILE A 80 -6.34 10.17 4.16
N ALA A 81 -6.57 9.31 5.14
CA ALA A 81 -6.25 7.89 5.07
C ALA A 81 -7.53 7.05 5.17
N ILE A 82 -7.80 6.20 4.17
CA ILE A 82 -8.82 5.15 4.26
C ILE A 82 -8.10 3.84 4.55
N VAL A 83 -8.42 3.24 5.69
CA VAL A 83 -7.71 2.07 6.21
C VAL A 83 -8.71 0.95 6.44
N GLY A 84 -8.50 -0.22 5.84
CA GLY A 84 -9.32 -1.39 6.15
C GLY A 84 -8.91 -2.07 7.45
N GLU A 85 -9.86 -2.73 8.08
CA GLU A 85 -9.62 -3.65 9.19
C GLU A 85 -8.81 -4.87 8.73
N ASN A 86 -9.08 -5.35 7.52
CA ASN A 86 -8.37 -6.46 6.91
C ASN A 86 -8.26 -6.29 5.39
N ARG A 87 -7.07 -6.57 4.84
CA ARG A 87 -6.76 -6.46 3.41
C ARG A 87 -7.78 -7.17 2.51
N ASP A 88 -8.17 -8.39 2.85
CA ASP A 88 -9.00 -9.23 1.97
C ASP A 88 -10.49 -9.10 2.30
N SER A 89 -10.83 -8.85 3.57
CA SER A 89 -12.22 -8.82 4.04
C SER A 89 -12.86 -7.43 4.04
N THR A 90 -12.07 -6.34 4.02
CA THR A 90 -12.56 -4.98 3.76
C THR A 90 -12.40 -4.68 2.28
N ARG A 91 -13.53 -4.58 1.55
CA ARG A 91 -13.54 -4.45 0.09
C ARG A 91 -14.37 -3.25 -0.35
N ILE A 92 -13.82 -2.41 -1.23
CA ILE A 92 -14.54 -1.32 -1.90
C ILE A 92 -14.73 -1.78 -3.35
N VAL A 93 -15.99 -1.91 -3.77
CA VAL A 93 -16.33 -2.53 -5.05
C VAL A 93 -17.30 -1.65 -5.81
N PHE A 94 -17.00 -1.35 -7.08
CA PHE A 94 -17.95 -0.65 -7.93
C PHE A 94 -17.67 -0.97 -9.40
N PRO A 95 -18.63 -1.56 -10.14
CA PRO A 95 -18.45 -1.87 -11.56
C PRO A 95 -18.71 -0.62 -12.41
N GLU A 96 -17.67 -0.10 -13.06
CA GLU A 96 -17.82 1.02 -14.00
C GLU A 96 -16.86 0.85 -15.19
N LEU A 97 -17.41 0.84 -16.40
CA LEU A 97 -16.64 0.89 -17.64
C LEU A 97 -16.52 2.35 -18.11
N ARG A 98 -15.32 2.81 -18.44
CA ARG A 98 -15.06 4.20 -18.85
C ARG A 98 -15.95 4.66 -19.99
N ARG A 99 -16.12 3.82 -21.01
CA ARG A 99 -16.92 4.13 -22.20
C ARG A 99 -18.39 4.34 -21.86
N ASN A 100 -18.94 3.54 -20.95
CA ASN A 100 -20.31 3.71 -20.49
C ASN A 100 -20.46 4.99 -19.68
N TRP A 101 -19.55 5.24 -18.74
CA TRP A 101 -19.49 6.49 -17.99
C TRP A 101 -19.44 7.72 -18.91
N LEU A 102 -18.67 7.67 -20.00
CA LEU A 102 -18.58 8.74 -21.01
C LEU A 102 -19.89 8.93 -21.80
N ALA A 103 -20.65 7.87 -22.05
CA ALA A 103 -21.88 7.89 -22.83
C ALA A 103 -23.12 8.32 -22.02
N GLN A 104 -23.02 8.44 -20.69
CA GLN A 104 -24.15 8.82 -19.84
C GLN A 104 -24.63 10.26 -20.16
N PRO A 105 -25.89 10.45 -20.59
CA PRO A 105 -26.45 11.78 -20.77
C PRO A 105 -26.60 12.46 -19.39
N ASN A 106 -26.22 13.73 -19.28
CA ASN A 106 -26.31 14.53 -18.05
C ASN A 106 -25.58 13.92 -16.84
N ARG A 107 -24.39 13.35 -17.06
CA ARG A 107 -23.52 12.83 -16.00
C ARG A 107 -23.37 13.83 -14.83
N THR A 108 -23.59 13.35 -13.61
CA THR A 108 -23.58 14.14 -12.37
C THR A 108 -22.27 14.03 -11.57
N ASP A 109 -21.40 13.08 -11.92
CA ASP A 109 -20.10 12.87 -11.28
C ASP A 109 -18.92 13.11 -12.24
N TRP A 110 -17.69 13.13 -11.72
CA TRP A 110 -16.48 13.46 -12.50
C TRP A 110 -15.52 12.28 -12.71
N GLY A 111 -15.90 11.06 -12.33
CA GLY A 111 -14.96 9.96 -12.22
C GLY A 111 -15.49 8.63 -12.74
N SER A 112 -14.61 7.83 -13.36
CA SER A 112 -14.96 6.52 -13.94
C SER A 112 -14.31 5.34 -13.23
N GLY A 113 -13.70 5.56 -12.06
CA GLY A 113 -13.12 4.51 -11.24
C GLY A 113 -14.00 4.16 -10.03
N THR A 114 -13.68 3.04 -9.38
CA THR A 114 -14.24 2.72 -8.05
C THR A 114 -13.82 3.78 -7.02
N ILE A 115 -12.57 4.24 -7.06
CA ILE A 115 -12.08 5.41 -6.33
C ILE A 115 -11.60 6.46 -7.32
N ASN A 116 -12.07 7.70 -7.15
CA ASN A 116 -11.71 8.84 -7.99
C ASN A 116 -11.04 9.91 -7.11
N ILE A 117 -9.85 10.38 -7.50
CA ILE A 117 -9.06 11.35 -6.72
C ILE A 117 -8.96 12.67 -7.48
N ASP A 118 -9.45 13.74 -6.87
CA ASP A 118 -9.46 15.08 -7.46
C ASP A 118 -8.05 15.66 -7.62
N SER A 119 -7.87 16.58 -8.57
CA SER A 119 -6.57 17.21 -8.85
C SER A 119 -6.03 18.10 -7.71
N THR A 120 -6.90 18.55 -6.81
CA THR A 120 -6.51 19.39 -5.66
C THR A 120 -6.00 18.58 -4.48
N VAL A 121 -6.12 17.25 -4.51
CA VAL A 121 -5.70 16.37 -3.41
C VAL A 121 -4.19 16.27 -3.34
N VAL A 122 -3.65 16.62 -2.17
CA VAL A 122 -2.26 16.40 -1.77
C VAL A 122 -2.26 15.53 -0.52
N GLY A 123 -1.71 14.33 -0.60
CA GLY A 123 -1.72 13.39 0.52
C GLY A 123 -3.01 12.61 0.59
N PHE A 124 -2.99 11.39 0.06
CA PHE A 124 -4.06 10.41 0.25
C PHE A 124 -3.43 9.05 0.46
N THR A 125 -3.85 8.35 1.52
CA THR A 125 -3.36 7.00 1.84
C THR A 125 -4.50 6.00 1.77
N LEU A 126 -4.31 4.93 1.00
CA LEU A 126 -5.14 3.75 1.05
C LEU A 126 -4.36 2.61 1.69
N ALA A 127 -4.92 1.96 2.71
CA ALA A 127 -4.19 0.96 3.46
C ALA A 127 -5.04 -0.25 3.84
N ASN A 128 -4.43 -1.44 3.79
CA ASN A 128 -4.98 -2.68 4.36
C ASN A 128 -6.41 -3.01 3.90
N LEU A 129 -6.71 -2.85 2.62
CA LEU A 129 -8.01 -3.19 2.04
C LEU A 129 -7.91 -3.59 0.57
N THR A 130 -9.02 -4.04 0.00
CA THR A 130 -9.15 -4.35 -1.43
C THR A 130 -10.02 -3.32 -2.14
N VAL A 131 -9.58 -2.83 -3.29
CA VAL A 131 -10.40 -2.09 -4.25
C VAL A 131 -10.60 -2.94 -5.48
N HIS A 132 -11.84 -3.07 -5.93
CA HIS A 132 -12.18 -3.91 -7.07
C HIS A 132 -13.17 -3.23 -8.01
N ASN A 133 -12.75 -2.96 -9.25
CA ASN A 133 -13.70 -2.70 -10.33
C ASN A 133 -14.03 -4.04 -11.00
N ASN A 134 -15.18 -4.61 -10.66
CA ASN A 134 -15.59 -5.94 -11.07
C ASN A 134 -16.47 -5.94 -12.33
N TYR A 135 -16.37 -4.92 -13.18
CA TYR A 135 -17.25 -4.75 -14.33
C TYR A 135 -17.10 -5.93 -15.32
N GLY A 136 -15.87 -6.33 -15.63
CA GLY A 136 -15.59 -7.44 -16.54
C GLY A 136 -16.18 -8.78 -16.09
N SER A 137 -16.03 -9.17 -14.82
CA SER A 137 -16.65 -10.41 -14.32
C SER A 137 -18.17 -10.33 -14.27
N LEU A 138 -18.73 -9.13 -14.05
CA LEU A 138 -20.18 -8.95 -13.94
C LEU A 138 -20.88 -8.88 -15.31
N LEU A 139 -20.24 -8.28 -16.31
CA LEU A 139 -20.88 -7.87 -17.57
C LEU A 139 -20.12 -8.32 -18.83
N GLY A 140 -18.96 -8.96 -18.70
CA GLY A 140 -18.22 -9.58 -19.80
C GLY A 140 -17.45 -8.62 -20.71
N ASP A 141 -17.24 -7.36 -20.29
CA ASP A 141 -16.41 -6.39 -21.03
C ASP A 141 -15.15 -6.04 -20.21
N HIS A 142 -13.98 -6.29 -20.78
CA HIS A 142 -12.67 -6.10 -20.18
C HIS A 142 -11.93 -4.85 -20.71
N ASP A 143 -12.62 -3.95 -21.41
CA ASP A 143 -12.10 -2.62 -21.80
C ASP A 143 -11.83 -1.74 -20.54
N HIS A 144 -11.36 -0.51 -20.72
CA HIS A 144 -10.87 0.37 -19.65
C HIS A 144 -11.88 0.55 -18.50
N GLN A 145 -11.52 0.06 -17.33
CA GLN A 145 -12.31 0.09 -16.10
C GLN A 145 -11.38 0.27 -14.90
N PHE A 146 -11.43 1.43 -14.26
CA PHE A 146 -10.42 1.81 -13.28
C PHE A 146 -10.82 1.30 -11.89
N ALA A 147 -9.92 0.63 -11.17
CA ALA A 147 -10.09 0.48 -9.72
C ALA A 147 -9.84 1.82 -9.04
N ILE A 148 -8.75 2.49 -9.43
CA ILE A 148 -8.41 3.83 -8.95
C ILE A 148 -8.02 4.72 -10.13
N ARG A 149 -8.68 5.87 -10.23
CA ARG A 149 -8.33 6.93 -11.18
C ARG A 149 -8.12 8.24 -10.44
N GLY A 150 -7.10 9.02 -10.79
CA GLY A 150 -6.82 10.23 -10.01
C GLY A 150 -5.86 11.22 -10.64
N TRP A 151 -5.93 12.44 -10.13
CA TRP A 151 -5.02 13.55 -10.49
C TRP A 151 -4.39 14.19 -9.25
N GLY A 152 -4.49 13.60 -8.08
CA GLY A 152 -3.79 14.08 -6.88
C GLY A 152 -2.28 13.78 -6.91
N THR A 153 -1.57 14.25 -5.89
CA THR A 153 -0.14 13.96 -5.65
C THR A 153 0.14 13.57 -4.20
N LYS A 154 1.29 12.95 -3.92
CA LYS A 154 1.62 12.28 -2.65
C LYS A 154 0.59 11.21 -2.29
N ILE A 155 0.32 10.31 -3.24
CA ILE A 155 -0.63 9.21 -3.07
C ILE A 155 0.11 7.96 -2.59
N ILE A 156 -0.36 7.37 -1.50
CA ILE A 156 0.21 6.16 -0.90
C ILE A 156 -0.78 5.00 -0.99
N PHE A 157 -0.32 3.84 -1.47
CA PHE A 157 -1.04 2.56 -1.29
C PHE A 157 -0.15 1.62 -0.49
N VAL A 158 -0.67 1.04 0.59
CA VAL A 158 0.13 0.14 1.43
C VAL A 158 -0.67 -1.09 1.89
N ASN A 159 -0.14 -2.28 1.62
CA ASN A 159 -0.83 -3.54 1.93
C ASN A 159 -2.24 -3.63 1.32
N CYS A 160 -2.40 -3.25 0.05
CA CYS A 160 -3.69 -3.26 -0.64
C CYS A 160 -3.73 -4.30 -1.76
N ASN A 161 -4.94 -4.79 -2.07
CA ASN A 161 -5.23 -5.43 -3.36
C ASN A 161 -5.94 -4.40 -4.24
N ILE A 162 -5.39 -4.05 -5.39
CA ILE A 162 -5.99 -3.13 -6.35
C ILE A 162 -6.23 -3.89 -7.64
N ILE A 163 -7.50 -4.20 -7.90
CA ILE A 163 -7.91 -5.15 -8.92
C ILE A 163 -8.93 -4.48 -9.83
N ALA A 164 -8.80 -4.69 -11.14
CA ALA A 164 -9.88 -4.40 -12.08
C ALA A 164 -9.99 -5.55 -13.07
N ASP A 165 -11.21 -5.89 -13.44
CA ASP A 165 -11.49 -6.92 -14.44
C ASP A 165 -11.24 -6.41 -15.88
N GLY A 166 -10.41 -5.39 -16.09
CA GLY A 166 -10.12 -4.84 -17.41
C GLY A 166 -8.93 -3.90 -17.42
N GLY A 167 -8.85 -3.04 -18.43
CA GLY A 167 -7.72 -2.15 -18.65
C GLY A 167 -7.65 -0.98 -17.64
N ASP A 168 -6.44 -0.45 -17.44
CA ASP A 168 -6.14 0.73 -16.61
C ASP A 168 -6.51 0.60 -15.11
N THR A 169 -6.22 -0.53 -14.46
CA THR A 169 -6.52 -0.77 -13.03
C THR A 169 -6.16 0.43 -12.13
N VAL A 170 -4.95 0.98 -12.24
CA VAL A 170 -4.48 2.17 -11.51
C VAL A 170 -3.98 3.25 -12.46
N ALA A 171 -4.76 4.32 -12.57
CA ALA A 171 -4.51 5.46 -13.44
C ALA A 171 -4.35 6.77 -12.66
N LEU A 172 -3.12 7.06 -12.24
CA LEU A 172 -2.78 8.31 -11.54
C LEU A 172 -2.07 9.27 -12.50
N TRP A 173 -2.77 10.31 -12.95
CA TRP A 173 -2.41 11.14 -14.10
C TRP A 173 -2.15 12.61 -13.76
N HIS A 174 -1.62 12.88 -12.57
CA HIS A 174 -1.15 14.24 -12.29
C HIS A 174 0.18 14.48 -13.01
N PRO A 175 0.35 15.55 -13.81
CA PRO A 175 1.58 15.81 -14.54
C PRO A 175 2.83 15.94 -13.64
N GLN A 176 2.65 16.33 -12.37
CA GLN A 176 3.69 16.36 -11.34
C GLN A 176 3.36 15.43 -10.16
N GLY A 177 2.72 14.30 -10.45
CA GLY A 177 2.33 13.31 -9.45
C GLY A 177 3.53 12.71 -8.73
N MET A 178 3.39 12.39 -7.44
CA MET A 178 4.35 11.58 -6.69
C MET A 178 3.59 10.47 -5.98
N TYR A 179 3.91 9.22 -6.30
CA TYR A 179 3.15 8.05 -5.90
C TYR A 179 4.05 6.99 -5.24
N TYR A 180 3.66 6.52 -4.07
CA TYR A 180 4.41 5.50 -3.32
C TYR A 180 3.53 4.29 -3.02
N HIS A 181 3.91 3.11 -3.49
CA HIS A 181 3.13 1.89 -3.30
C HIS A 181 4.00 0.78 -2.70
N SER A 182 3.57 0.18 -1.59
CA SER A 182 4.34 -0.87 -0.92
C SER A 182 3.47 -2.05 -0.51
N ASN A 183 4.00 -3.27 -0.70
CA ASN A 183 3.35 -4.52 -0.32
C ASN A 183 1.93 -4.67 -0.92
N CYS A 184 1.74 -4.19 -2.15
CA CYS A 184 0.44 -4.22 -2.82
C CYS A 184 0.36 -5.38 -3.83
N TYR A 185 -0.85 -5.74 -4.19
CA TYR A 185 -1.13 -6.64 -5.30
C TYR A 185 -1.92 -5.87 -6.36
N PHE A 186 -1.43 -5.88 -7.59
CA PHE A 186 -2.04 -5.22 -8.75
C PHE A 186 -2.44 -6.26 -9.77
N GLU A 187 -3.69 -6.25 -10.18
CA GLU A 187 -4.24 -7.19 -11.15
C GLU A 187 -5.05 -6.45 -12.20
N GLY A 188 -4.83 -6.78 -13.48
CA GLY A 188 -5.54 -6.12 -14.57
C GLY A 188 -5.22 -6.66 -15.96
N TRP A 189 -5.71 -5.93 -16.98
CA TRP A 189 -5.54 -6.27 -18.39
C TRP A 189 -4.47 -5.38 -19.03
N VAL A 190 -4.86 -4.41 -19.86
CA VAL A 190 -3.90 -3.51 -20.53
C VAL A 190 -3.57 -2.33 -19.62
N ASP A 191 -2.30 -1.92 -19.61
CA ASP A 191 -1.76 -0.73 -18.91
C ASP A 191 -2.23 -0.62 -17.46
N TYR A 192 -2.33 -1.74 -16.75
CA TYR A 192 -3.00 -1.80 -15.45
C TYR A 192 -2.27 -1.03 -14.33
N VAL A 193 -1.00 -0.66 -14.54
CA VAL A 193 -0.34 0.38 -13.74
C VAL A 193 0.18 1.47 -14.67
N CYS A 194 -0.48 2.64 -14.63
CA CYS A 194 -0.23 3.74 -15.57
C CYS A 194 -0.02 5.11 -14.89
N PRO A 195 1.08 5.32 -14.12
CA PRO A 195 1.39 6.60 -13.50
C PRO A 195 1.93 7.65 -14.47
N GLN A 196 1.50 8.90 -14.28
CA GLN A 196 2.13 10.12 -14.80
C GLN A 196 2.90 10.84 -13.69
N GLY A 197 4.12 11.29 -13.94
CA GLY A 197 4.97 11.93 -12.92
C GLY A 197 6.00 10.98 -12.31
N TRP A 198 6.14 10.98 -10.99
CA TRP A 198 7.06 10.08 -10.27
C TRP A 198 6.30 8.97 -9.56
N CYS A 199 6.80 7.75 -9.63
CA CYS A 199 6.23 6.60 -8.93
C CYS A 199 7.32 5.68 -8.39
N TYR A 200 7.25 5.32 -7.11
CA TYR A 200 8.08 4.29 -6.50
C TYR A 200 7.18 3.17 -5.97
N MET A 201 7.39 1.95 -6.46
CA MET A 201 6.66 0.76 -6.02
C MET A 201 7.64 -0.29 -5.49
N THR A 202 7.25 -0.97 -4.41
CA THR A 202 8.15 -1.92 -3.76
C THR A 202 7.39 -3.05 -3.07
N ASP A 203 8.05 -4.19 -2.84
CA ASP A 203 7.43 -5.37 -2.18
C ASP A 203 6.13 -5.87 -2.84
N SER A 204 5.89 -5.55 -4.11
CA SER A 204 4.56 -5.71 -4.71
C SER A 204 4.49 -6.90 -5.65
N LYS A 205 3.27 -7.36 -5.88
CA LYS A 205 2.95 -8.44 -6.81
C LYS A 205 2.05 -7.93 -7.91
N PHE A 206 2.26 -8.42 -9.11
CA PHE A 206 1.59 -7.97 -10.31
C PHE A 206 1.08 -9.17 -11.10
N PHE A 207 -0.17 -9.11 -11.58
CA PHE A 207 -0.77 -10.17 -12.40
C PHE A 207 -1.50 -9.59 -13.63
N GLY A 208 -1.04 -9.96 -14.83
CA GLY A 208 -1.63 -9.54 -16.10
C GLY A 208 -2.51 -10.61 -16.76
N HIS A 209 -3.72 -10.22 -17.19
CA HIS A 209 -4.70 -11.13 -17.81
C HIS A 209 -4.73 -11.14 -19.34
N ASN A 210 -3.93 -10.31 -20.00
CA ASN A 210 -3.93 -10.22 -21.46
C ASN A 210 -2.51 -10.27 -22.04
N LEU A 211 -2.46 -10.28 -23.37
CA LEU A 211 -1.22 -10.24 -24.15
C LEU A 211 -0.88 -8.80 -24.58
N SER A 212 -1.32 -7.82 -23.79
CA SER A 212 -0.99 -6.40 -23.95
C SER A 212 -0.18 -5.92 -22.76
N ALA A 213 0.44 -4.75 -22.88
CA ALA A 213 1.39 -4.24 -21.90
C ALA A 213 0.79 -4.18 -20.49
N SER A 214 1.59 -4.60 -19.51
CA SER A 214 1.23 -4.55 -18.09
C SER A 214 1.46 -3.16 -17.49
N LEU A 215 2.64 -2.58 -17.75
CA LEU A 215 3.06 -1.28 -17.26
C LEU A 215 2.94 -0.20 -18.34
N TRP A 216 2.57 1.01 -17.92
CA TRP A 216 2.65 2.22 -18.74
C TRP A 216 3.20 3.39 -17.93
N HIS A 217 3.87 4.33 -18.60
CA HIS A 217 4.38 5.52 -17.93
C HIS A 217 4.35 6.77 -18.80
N ASN A 218 4.13 7.92 -18.16
CA ASN A 218 4.31 9.23 -18.76
C ASN A 218 5.11 10.15 -17.84
N GLY A 219 6.36 10.38 -18.21
CA GLY A 219 7.28 11.31 -17.58
C GLY A 219 7.54 12.57 -18.42
N SER A 220 6.64 12.97 -19.32
CA SER A 220 6.91 13.99 -20.36
C SER A 220 7.12 15.42 -19.84
N GLU A 221 6.75 15.70 -18.59
CA GLU A 221 6.83 17.05 -18.02
C GLU A 221 8.24 17.40 -17.57
N ASP A 222 8.98 16.41 -17.06
CA ASP A 222 10.30 16.63 -16.47
C ASP A 222 11.17 15.39 -16.73
N LYS A 223 12.39 15.60 -17.24
CA LYS A 223 13.34 14.52 -17.56
C LYS A 223 13.58 13.63 -16.34
N ASP A 224 13.49 14.19 -15.13
CA ASP A 224 13.69 13.49 -13.89
C ASP A 224 12.51 12.69 -13.40
N GLN A 225 11.35 12.69 -14.07
CA GLN A 225 10.23 11.82 -13.76
C GLN A 225 10.60 10.35 -13.96
N LYS A 226 10.58 9.59 -12.86
CA LYS A 226 11.01 8.19 -12.80
C LYS A 226 9.86 7.32 -12.33
N PHE A 227 9.70 6.18 -12.98
CA PHE A 227 8.87 5.07 -12.51
C PHE A 227 9.78 3.93 -12.07
N VAL A 228 9.93 3.77 -10.76
CA VAL A 228 10.81 2.78 -10.15
C VAL A 228 9.97 1.69 -9.52
N ILE A 229 10.22 0.43 -9.89
CA ILE A 229 9.65 -0.74 -9.23
C ILE A 229 10.80 -1.58 -8.70
N ARG A 230 10.74 -1.94 -7.42
CA ARG A 230 11.81 -2.68 -6.75
C ARG A 230 11.29 -3.91 -6.03
N TYR A 231 12.09 -4.98 -5.99
CA TYR A 231 11.85 -6.17 -5.18
C TYR A 231 10.40 -6.68 -5.28
N SER A 232 9.96 -6.85 -6.51
CA SER A 232 8.57 -7.15 -6.84
C SER A 232 8.51 -8.37 -7.74
N TYR A 233 7.36 -9.03 -7.74
CA TYR A 233 7.11 -10.24 -8.54
C TYR A 233 6.05 -9.98 -9.60
N PHE A 234 6.37 -10.30 -10.85
CA PHE A 234 5.48 -10.17 -12.00
C PHE A 234 5.09 -11.55 -12.52
N ASP A 235 3.80 -11.73 -12.74
CA ASP A 235 3.21 -12.90 -13.36
C ASP A 235 2.04 -12.50 -14.26
N GLY A 236 1.50 -13.46 -14.97
CA GLY A 236 0.33 -13.26 -15.81
C GLY A 236 0.04 -14.49 -16.64
N VAL A 237 -0.88 -14.34 -17.58
CA VAL A 237 -1.16 -15.35 -18.59
C VAL A 237 0.10 -15.68 -19.42
N PRO A 238 0.24 -16.91 -19.96
CA PRO A 238 1.37 -17.28 -20.80
C PRO A 238 1.58 -16.28 -21.95
N GLY A 239 2.75 -15.66 -22.01
CA GLY A 239 3.09 -14.64 -23.00
C GLY A 239 2.67 -13.21 -22.61
N PHE A 240 2.44 -12.91 -21.33
CA PHE A 240 2.15 -11.53 -20.91
C PHE A 240 3.39 -10.63 -21.16
N PRO A 241 3.22 -9.44 -21.78
CA PRO A 241 4.31 -8.50 -21.97
C PRO A 241 4.45 -7.54 -20.77
N LEU A 242 5.69 -7.09 -20.54
CA LEU A 242 6.05 -6.32 -19.35
C LEU A 242 5.49 -4.88 -19.37
N GLY A 243 5.57 -4.18 -20.50
CA GLY A 243 5.14 -2.79 -20.53
C GLY A 243 5.27 -2.14 -21.89
N ARG A 244 4.73 -0.93 -21.96
CA ARG A 244 4.87 -0.03 -23.12
C ARG A 244 4.89 1.42 -22.67
N HIS A 245 5.27 2.31 -23.56
CA HIS A 245 5.10 3.75 -23.33
C HIS A 245 4.63 4.45 -24.61
N HIS A 246 3.78 5.46 -24.46
CA HIS A 246 3.26 6.29 -25.58
C HIS A 246 3.81 7.73 -25.52
N ARG A 247 4.65 7.98 -24.53
CA ARG A 247 5.17 9.27 -24.09
C ARG A 247 6.63 9.10 -23.67
N ASP A 248 7.34 10.19 -23.41
CA ASP A 248 8.63 10.09 -22.72
C ASP A 248 8.42 9.33 -21.41
N ALA A 249 9.21 8.29 -21.19
CA ALA A 249 9.18 7.45 -20.00
C ALA A 249 10.60 7.29 -19.47
N GLN A 250 10.72 6.95 -18.19
CA GLN A 250 11.95 6.54 -17.54
C GLN A 250 11.61 5.47 -16.51
N ILE A 251 11.78 4.21 -16.87
CA ILE A 251 11.37 3.07 -16.06
C ILE A 251 12.60 2.39 -15.50
N TYR A 252 12.59 2.11 -14.20
CA TYR A 252 13.63 1.38 -13.49
C TYR A 252 13.00 0.15 -12.85
N LEU A 253 13.52 -1.03 -13.17
CA LEU A 253 13.14 -2.31 -12.58
C LEU A 253 14.35 -2.90 -11.87
N LEU A 254 14.28 -3.00 -10.55
CA LEU A 254 15.40 -3.42 -9.73
C LEU A 254 15.00 -4.59 -8.82
N ASP A 255 15.84 -5.60 -8.73
CA ASP A 255 15.61 -6.75 -7.85
C ASP A 255 14.26 -7.45 -8.10
N CYS A 256 13.73 -7.35 -9.33
CA CYS A 256 12.42 -7.90 -9.69
C CYS A 256 12.53 -9.34 -10.20
N ILE A 257 11.52 -10.14 -9.90
CA ILE A 257 11.40 -11.51 -10.39
C ILE A 257 10.21 -11.58 -11.34
N PHE A 258 10.42 -12.19 -12.50
CA PHE A 258 9.40 -12.40 -13.53
C PHE A 258 9.12 -13.89 -13.65
N SER A 259 7.85 -14.29 -13.78
CA SER A 259 7.49 -15.69 -13.99
C SER A 259 7.93 -16.19 -15.38
N GLU A 260 7.90 -17.50 -15.58
CA GLU A 260 8.17 -18.12 -16.87
C GLU A 260 7.15 -17.72 -17.95
N ASN A 261 6.01 -17.15 -17.55
CA ASN A 261 4.98 -16.67 -18.47
C ASN A 261 5.35 -15.35 -19.15
N MET A 262 6.40 -14.64 -18.71
CA MET A 262 6.78 -13.37 -19.32
C MET A 262 7.22 -13.56 -20.77
N ALA A 263 6.64 -12.76 -21.68
CA ALA A 263 7.01 -12.73 -23.09
C ALA A 263 8.42 -12.16 -23.31
N ASP A 264 9.08 -12.64 -24.36
CA ASP A 264 10.32 -12.06 -24.87
C ASP A 264 10.03 -10.79 -25.68
N ILE A 265 9.48 -9.78 -25.01
CA ILE A 265 9.11 -8.49 -25.60
C ILE A 265 9.62 -7.41 -24.65
N PRO A 266 10.63 -6.62 -25.06
CA PRO A 266 11.09 -5.47 -24.29
C PRO A 266 9.96 -4.48 -24.02
N ILE A 267 10.14 -3.59 -23.06
CA ILE A 267 9.24 -2.45 -22.91
C ILE A 267 9.24 -1.65 -24.22
N TYR A 268 8.11 -1.64 -24.91
CA TYR A 268 8.08 -1.24 -26.32
C TYR A 268 7.30 0.04 -26.55
N TRP A 269 7.58 0.66 -27.70
CA TRP A 269 6.79 1.74 -28.24
C TRP A 269 5.72 1.20 -29.19
N PRO A 270 4.42 1.33 -28.88
CA PRO A 270 3.37 0.89 -29.76
C PRO A 270 3.16 1.90 -30.90
N VAL A 271 2.79 1.41 -32.07
CA VAL A 271 2.33 2.27 -33.17
C VAL A 271 1.00 2.92 -32.75
N SER A 272 0.98 4.25 -32.62
CA SER A 272 -0.20 5.00 -32.21
C SER A 272 -0.36 6.25 -33.08
N PRO A 273 -1.58 6.59 -33.53
CA PRO A 273 -1.82 7.84 -34.24
C PRO A 273 -1.57 9.08 -33.36
N ASN A 274 -1.52 8.90 -32.04
CA ASN A 274 -1.23 9.94 -31.05
C ASN A 274 0.19 9.84 -30.47
N ALA A 275 1.09 9.14 -31.17
CA ALA A 275 2.51 9.06 -30.84
C ALA A 275 3.12 10.49 -30.87
N VAL A 276 3.80 10.87 -29.78
CA VAL A 276 4.54 12.13 -29.70
C VAL A 276 6.03 11.86 -29.85
N THR A 277 6.75 12.81 -30.45
CA THR A 277 8.22 12.76 -30.55
C THR A 277 8.83 12.76 -29.16
N TRP A 278 9.78 11.85 -28.93
CA TRP A 278 10.49 11.73 -27.65
C TRP A 278 11.45 12.90 -27.47
N LYS A 279 11.51 13.44 -26.26
CA LYS A 279 12.47 14.49 -25.89
C LYS A 279 13.80 13.90 -25.40
N TRP A 280 13.77 12.72 -24.78
CA TRP A 280 14.94 12.20 -24.03
C TRP A 280 15.35 10.77 -24.38
N GLY A 281 14.84 10.22 -25.48
CA GLY A 281 15.21 8.88 -25.94
C GLY A 281 14.59 7.75 -25.12
N GLU A 282 14.99 6.52 -25.42
CA GLU A 282 14.60 5.33 -24.67
C GLU A 282 15.33 5.27 -23.32
N ARG A 283 14.60 5.00 -22.24
CA ARG A 283 15.13 5.02 -20.87
C ARG A 283 14.48 3.94 -20.01
N HIS A 284 14.90 2.71 -20.25
CA HIS A 284 14.48 1.53 -19.49
C HIS A 284 15.71 0.92 -18.84
N TYR A 285 15.71 0.83 -17.52
CA TYR A 285 16.87 0.40 -16.76
C TYR A 285 16.55 -0.77 -15.85
N PHE A 286 17.46 -1.74 -15.85
CA PHE A 286 17.32 -2.99 -15.12
C PHE A 286 18.54 -3.19 -14.22
N TYR A 287 18.30 -3.80 -13.06
CA TYR A 287 19.36 -4.28 -12.18
C TYR A 287 18.91 -5.48 -11.37
N ASN A 288 19.71 -6.55 -11.37
CA ASN A 288 19.45 -7.77 -10.62
C ASN A 288 18.02 -8.31 -10.83
N CYS A 289 17.51 -8.16 -12.05
CA CYS A 289 16.24 -8.71 -12.47
C CYS A 289 16.44 -10.17 -12.88
N GLN A 290 15.45 -11.02 -12.61
CA GLN A 290 15.53 -12.45 -12.91
C GLN A 290 14.21 -12.97 -13.45
N ARG A 291 14.25 -13.82 -14.47
CA ARG A 291 13.09 -14.54 -14.98
C ARG A 291 13.21 -16.02 -14.62
N VAL A 292 12.12 -16.58 -14.08
CA VAL A 292 12.00 -18.03 -13.87
C VAL A 292 12.09 -18.72 -15.22
N GLY A 293 13.01 -19.68 -15.34
CA GLY A 293 13.28 -20.39 -16.60
C GLY A 293 14.30 -19.72 -17.52
N GLY A 294 15.00 -18.68 -17.05
CA GLY A 294 16.13 -18.05 -17.75
C GLY A 294 15.82 -16.64 -18.24
N ASP A 295 16.84 -15.80 -18.21
CA ASP A 295 16.75 -14.38 -18.53
C ASP A 295 16.81 -14.13 -20.04
N TYR A 296 16.07 -13.13 -20.49
CA TYR A 296 16.16 -12.59 -21.86
C TYR A 296 17.24 -11.52 -21.92
N ASP A 297 17.84 -11.34 -23.10
CA ASP A 297 18.99 -10.44 -23.26
C ASP A 297 18.66 -8.96 -22.98
N TRP A 298 17.43 -8.54 -23.23
CA TRP A 298 17.03 -7.13 -23.18
C TRP A 298 16.83 -6.55 -21.78
N PHE A 299 16.77 -7.37 -20.72
CA PHE A 299 16.67 -6.88 -19.33
C PHE A 299 17.94 -7.09 -18.50
N LYS A 300 19.09 -7.31 -19.17
CA LYS A 300 20.39 -7.32 -18.49
C LYS A 300 20.66 -6.01 -17.76
N ASP A 301 21.45 -6.09 -16.69
CA ASP A 301 21.87 -4.93 -15.90
C ASP A 301 22.48 -3.83 -16.78
N ASN A 302 21.90 -2.63 -16.73
CA ASN A 302 22.32 -1.50 -17.56
C ASN A 302 22.25 -0.14 -16.83
N LEU A 303 22.29 -0.12 -15.49
CA LEU A 303 22.28 1.14 -14.71
C LEU A 303 23.45 2.08 -15.05
N ASN A 304 24.54 1.57 -15.63
CA ASN A 304 25.65 2.38 -16.13
C ASN A 304 25.24 3.30 -17.30
N GLU A 305 24.19 2.93 -18.05
CA GLU A 305 23.64 3.72 -19.16
C GLU A 305 22.67 4.82 -18.68
N ALA A 306 22.15 4.69 -17.45
CA ALA A 306 21.32 5.72 -16.85
C ALA A 306 22.13 6.99 -16.57
N GLU A 307 21.46 8.15 -16.70
CA GLU A 307 22.06 9.44 -16.41
C GLU A 307 22.58 9.49 -14.96
N GLY A 308 23.88 9.80 -14.82
CA GLY A 308 24.56 9.81 -13.52
C GLY A 308 24.96 8.42 -12.99
N SER A 309 24.68 7.34 -13.72
CA SER A 309 25.04 5.95 -13.40
C SER A 309 24.80 5.59 -11.93
N PRO A 310 23.56 5.73 -11.42
CA PRO A 310 23.26 5.57 -10.01
C PRO A 310 23.61 4.18 -9.49
N SER A 311 24.23 4.12 -8.31
CA SER A 311 24.39 2.86 -7.60
C SER A 311 23.00 2.30 -7.18
N PRO A 312 22.75 0.98 -7.29
CA PRO A 312 21.50 0.36 -6.86
C PRO A 312 21.09 0.70 -5.41
N ASP A 313 22.08 0.89 -4.53
CA ASP A 313 21.85 1.18 -3.11
C ASP A 313 21.23 2.57 -2.85
N VAL A 314 21.37 3.51 -3.80
CA VAL A 314 20.79 4.86 -3.67
C VAL A 314 19.37 4.94 -4.23
N ILE A 315 18.94 3.97 -5.04
CA ILE A 315 17.62 3.96 -5.68
C ILE A 315 16.56 3.52 -4.66
N ASN A 316 15.98 4.51 -4.00
CA ASN A 316 14.88 4.40 -3.04
C ASN A 316 13.78 5.43 -3.35
N ALA A 317 12.74 5.53 -2.51
CA ALA A 317 11.65 6.46 -2.74
C ALA A 317 12.14 7.92 -2.82
N LYS A 318 13.01 8.34 -1.89
CA LYS A 318 13.56 9.70 -1.87
C LYS A 318 14.33 10.06 -3.14
N TRP A 319 15.18 9.16 -3.62
CA TRP A 319 15.90 9.35 -4.88
C TRP A 319 14.95 9.42 -6.07
N THR A 320 13.95 8.53 -6.09
CA THR A 320 12.91 8.51 -7.13
C THR A 320 12.23 9.87 -7.25
N PHE A 321 11.87 10.47 -6.12
CA PHE A 321 11.21 11.79 -6.07
C PHE A 321 12.17 12.98 -6.12
N ASN A 322 13.44 12.76 -6.49
CA ASN A 322 14.48 13.79 -6.55
C ASN A 322 14.60 14.61 -5.25
N GLY A 323 14.49 13.91 -4.11
CA GLY A 323 14.54 14.51 -2.77
C GLY A 323 13.30 15.29 -2.34
N LYS A 324 12.28 15.44 -3.21
CA LYS A 324 11.07 16.25 -2.93
C LYS A 324 10.11 15.62 -1.92
N TRP A 325 10.22 14.30 -1.72
CA TRP A 325 9.37 13.54 -0.80
C TRP A 325 10.09 12.27 -0.33
N ASP A 326 9.94 11.91 0.94
CA ASP A 326 10.54 10.71 1.53
C ASP A 326 9.50 9.90 2.34
N PRO A 327 8.56 9.21 1.65
CA PRO A 327 7.48 8.50 2.32
C PRO A 327 7.98 7.34 3.20
N GLU A 328 9.14 6.76 2.89
CA GLU A 328 9.75 5.68 3.69
C GLU A 328 10.18 6.16 5.08
N ASN A 329 10.40 7.47 5.28
CA ASN A 329 10.71 8.07 6.59
C ASN A 329 9.56 8.92 7.18
N GLU A 330 8.63 9.40 6.36
CA GLU A 330 7.60 10.37 6.76
C GLU A 330 6.18 9.78 6.90
N MET A 331 5.96 8.53 6.47
CA MET A 331 4.61 7.95 6.43
C MET A 331 3.95 7.88 7.81
N THR A 332 2.70 8.35 7.89
CA THR A 332 1.89 8.24 9.12
C THR A 332 1.58 6.77 9.45
N PRO A 333 1.72 6.33 10.71
CA PRO A 333 1.27 5.01 11.18
C PRO A 333 -0.24 4.80 10.97
N VAL A 334 -0.62 4.08 9.92
CA VAL A 334 -2.04 3.80 9.60
C VAL A 334 -2.42 2.33 9.71
N LEU A 335 -1.47 1.42 9.47
CA LEU A 335 -1.71 -0.03 9.48
C LEU A 335 -2.00 -0.57 10.89
N PRO A 336 -2.73 -1.68 11.03
CA PRO A 336 -2.97 -2.30 12.33
C PRO A 336 -1.79 -3.13 12.87
N PHE A 337 -0.67 -3.18 12.13
CA PHE A 337 0.53 -3.92 12.49
C PHE A 337 1.79 -3.14 12.06
N VAL A 338 2.92 -3.44 12.70
CA VAL A 338 4.24 -2.91 12.33
C VAL A 338 4.61 -3.24 10.89
N SER A 339 5.19 -2.28 10.17
CA SER A 339 5.42 -2.38 8.72
C SER A 339 6.65 -1.61 8.27
N LEU A 340 6.98 -1.71 6.97
CA LEU A 340 8.05 -0.96 6.30
C LEU A 340 9.39 -1.02 7.05
N PRO A 341 9.96 -2.21 7.25
CA PRO A 341 11.25 -2.36 7.90
C PRO A 341 12.36 -1.68 7.09
N ASN A 342 13.28 -1.02 7.78
CA ASN A 342 14.52 -0.51 7.22
C ASN A 342 15.67 -0.92 8.16
N PRO A 343 16.60 -1.81 7.78
CA PRO A 343 16.74 -2.46 6.48
C PRO A 343 15.50 -3.23 6.06
N ARG A 344 15.21 -3.20 4.76
CA ARG A 344 14.13 -3.98 4.18
C ARG A 344 14.35 -5.46 4.51
N ASN A 345 13.27 -6.19 4.75
CA ASN A 345 13.34 -7.63 4.93
C ASN A 345 13.98 -8.31 3.71
N GLY A 346 14.98 -9.16 3.95
CA GLY A 346 15.74 -9.87 2.92
C GLY A 346 16.82 -9.04 2.22
N SER A 347 17.04 -7.78 2.60
CA SER A 347 17.95 -6.90 1.86
C SER A 347 19.42 -7.12 2.16
N TYR A 348 20.26 -6.57 1.28
CA TYR A 348 21.71 -6.44 1.47
C TYR A 348 22.07 -4.98 1.77
N THR A 349 23.14 -4.73 2.50
CA THR A 349 23.68 -3.38 2.69
C THR A 349 25.17 -3.41 3.03
N ASN A 350 25.93 -2.45 2.53
CA ASN A 350 27.35 -2.29 2.87
C ASN A 350 27.57 -1.34 4.08
N ASN A 351 26.48 -0.84 4.69
CA ASN A 351 26.56 0.08 5.82
C ASN A 351 26.72 -0.68 7.15
N LEU A 352 27.93 -0.64 7.71
CA LEU A 352 28.24 -1.25 9.01
C LEU A 352 27.58 -0.57 10.21
N ASN A 353 27.07 0.65 10.08
CA ASN A 353 26.41 1.40 11.16
C ASN A 353 24.91 1.53 10.86
N LYS A 354 24.29 0.45 10.41
CA LYS A 354 22.92 0.47 9.93
C LYS A 354 21.94 0.52 11.10
N VAL A 355 21.31 1.68 11.28
CA VAL A 355 20.18 1.88 12.20
C VAL A 355 18.94 1.18 11.64
N LEU A 356 18.27 0.41 12.50
CA LEU A 356 16.98 -0.19 12.20
C LEU A 356 15.87 0.85 12.40
N LYS A 357 14.89 0.90 11.51
CA LYS A 357 13.68 1.73 11.61
C LYS A 357 12.47 0.96 11.13
N TRP A 358 11.30 1.30 11.64
CA TRP A 358 10.02 0.72 11.21
C TRP A 358 8.90 1.75 11.26
N VAL A 359 7.82 1.49 10.53
CA VAL A 359 6.56 2.23 10.70
C VAL A 359 5.69 1.46 11.70
N PRO A 360 5.38 2.05 12.86
CA PRO A 360 4.50 1.44 13.86
C PRO A 360 3.11 1.13 13.32
N SER A 361 2.38 0.25 14.01
CA SER A 361 0.93 0.21 13.87
C SER A 361 0.29 1.48 14.43
N ARG A 362 -0.89 1.81 13.90
CA ARG A 362 -1.73 2.93 14.34
C ARG A 362 -1.97 2.93 15.85
N ASN A 363 -1.99 1.77 16.50
CA ASN A 363 -2.33 1.64 17.92
C ASN A 363 -1.11 1.34 18.83
N ALA A 364 0.11 1.26 18.32
CA ALA A 364 1.34 1.03 19.10
C ALA A 364 1.79 2.22 19.97
N VAL A 365 2.05 1.99 21.26
CA VAL A 365 2.54 2.99 22.23
C VAL A 365 3.98 2.77 22.68
N SER A 366 4.54 1.59 22.43
CA SER A 366 5.96 1.25 22.63
C SER A 366 6.32 -0.06 21.95
N PHE A 367 7.60 -0.37 21.90
CA PHE A 367 8.18 -1.46 21.13
C PHE A 367 9.08 -2.33 21.99
N ASN A 368 8.89 -3.63 21.87
CA ASN A 368 9.80 -4.65 22.36
C ASN A 368 10.67 -5.09 21.17
N VAL A 369 11.93 -4.68 21.17
CA VAL A 369 12.87 -4.91 20.06
C VAL A 369 13.66 -6.18 20.33
N TYR A 370 13.69 -7.07 19.34
CA TYR A 370 14.52 -8.27 19.33
C TYR A 370 15.51 -8.14 18.16
N PHE A 371 16.80 -8.32 18.42
CA PHE A 371 17.85 -8.24 17.39
C PHE A 371 18.96 -9.26 17.66
N TRP A 372 19.36 -10.03 16.64
CA TRP A 372 20.43 -11.01 16.79
C TRP A 372 21.18 -11.24 15.48
N LYS A 373 22.47 -11.57 15.60
CA LYS A 373 23.30 -12.09 14.51
C LYS A 373 23.13 -13.60 14.44
N SER A 374 22.92 -14.17 13.26
CA SER A 374 22.77 -15.63 13.11
C SER A 374 23.90 -16.25 12.30
N ILE A 375 24.48 -17.29 12.89
CA ILE A 375 24.83 -18.53 12.20
C ILE A 375 23.76 -19.51 12.71
N PHE A 376 22.84 -19.98 11.87
CA PHE A 376 21.65 -20.73 12.32
C PHE A 376 21.96 -21.84 13.34
N PRO A 377 21.15 -21.97 14.41
CA PRO A 377 20.58 -23.26 14.77
C PRO A 377 19.06 -23.15 14.69
N GLN A 378 18.45 -24.06 13.93
CA GLN A 378 17.01 -24.35 13.79
C GLN A 378 16.01 -23.30 14.32
N ALA A 379 15.20 -22.76 13.41
CA ALA A 379 14.02 -21.95 13.70
C ALA A 379 13.23 -22.49 14.91
N LEU A 380 13.09 -21.68 15.96
CA LEU A 380 12.18 -21.92 17.06
C LEU A 380 10.78 -22.18 16.48
N LYS A 381 10.17 -23.31 16.85
CA LYS A 381 8.79 -23.61 16.45
C LYS A 381 7.85 -22.64 17.16
N ARG A 382 6.70 -22.35 16.54
CA ARG A 382 5.63 -21.52 17.11
C ARG A 382 5.25 -22.05 18.51
N GLY A 383 5.59 -21.30 19.56
CA GLY A 383 5.23 -21.60 20.95
C GLY A 383 6.41 -21.80 21.92
N GLU A 384 7.66 -21.86 21.46
CA GLU A 384 8.81 -21.98 22.36
C GLU A 384 9.21 -20.63 22.98
N LYS A 385 9.36 -20.59 24.31
CA LYS A 385 9.85 -19.42 25.06
C LYS A 385 11.34 -19.58 25.36
N LEU A 386 12.11 -18.51 25.16
CA LEU A 386 13.50 -18.42 25.58
C LEU A 386 13.58 -18.61 27.12
N LYS A 387 14.40 -19.56 27.58
CA LYS A 387 14.75 -19.69 29.00
C LYS A 387 15.78 -18.61 29.32
N THR A 388 15.48 -17.77 30.30
CA THR A 388 16.40 -16.75 30.83
C THR A 388 17.47 -17.37 31.71
N GLY A 389 18.74 -17.04 31.48
CA GLY A 389 19.82 -17.28 32.44
C GLY A 389 21.17 -17.60 31.79
N THR A 390 22.09 -16.64 31.90
CA THR A 390 23.54 -16.66 31.62
C THR A 390 24.03 -16.72 30.15
N HIS A 391 24.62 -15.59 29.75
CA HIS A 391 25.24 -15.20 28.47
C HIS A 391 25.98 -16.29 27.69
N ALA A 392 25.53 -16.50 26.44
CA ALA A 392 26.24 -17.18 25.37
C ALA A 392 26.34 -16.29 24.10
N PRO A 393 27.31 -16.52 23.19
CA PRO A 393 27.35 -15.84 21.90
C PRO A 393 26.10 -16.22 21.09
N GLY A 394 25.32 -15.22 20.66
CA GLY A 394 24.03 -15.45 19.99
C GLY A 394 22.79 -15.23 20.85
N GLU A 395 22.90 -14.66 22.05
CA GLU A 395 21.72 -14.15 22.75
C GLU A 395 21.15 -12.90 22.04
N PRO A 396 19.84 -12.86 21.79
CA PRO A 396 19.22 -11.71 21.15
C PRO A 396 19.29 -10.49 22.06
N ILE A 397 19.72 -9.36 21.51
CA ILE A 397 19.49 -8.06 22.13
C ILE A 397 17.98 -7.89 22.26
N PHE A 398 17.55 -7.66 23.49
CA PHE A 398 16.16 -7.41 23.83
C PHE A 398 16.01 -6.05 24.51
N ILE A 399 15.30 -5.14 23.86
CA ILE A 399 14.94 -3.84 24.43
C ILE A 399 13.45 -3.85 24.72
N ARG A 400 13.08 -3.65 25.98
CA ARG A 400 11.67 -3.64 26.42
C ARG A 400 11.12 -2.21 26.43
N ASN A 401 9.88 -2.05 25.95
CA ASN A 401 9.11 -0.81 26.05
C ASN A 401 9.81 0.45 25.49
N GLN A 402 10.58 0.31 24.42
CA GLN A 402 11.17 1.44 23.71
C GLN A 402 10.08 2.36 23.15
N LYS A 403 10.25 3.68 23.23
CA LYS A 403 9.28 4.65 22.70
C LYS A 403 9.55 5.03 21.25
N GLU A 404 10.81 5.04 20.87
CA GLU A 404 11.24 5.38 19.52
C GLU A 404 11.03 4.21 18.55
N ASN A 405 10.75 4.52 17.29
CA ASN A 405 10.59 3.55 16.20
C ASN A 405 11.90 3.25 15.44
N TYR A 406 13.04 3.39 16.12
CA TYR A 406 14.35 3.05 15.60
C TYR A 406 15.20 2.34 16.64
N PHE A 407 16.14 1.51 16.20
CA PHE A 407 17.11 0.85 17.07
C PHE A 407 18.48 0.92 16.43
N ASP A 408 19.47 1.45 17.16
CA ASP A 408 20.87 1.45 16.74
C ASP A 408 21.57 0.22 17.34
N PRO A 409 21.89 -0.81 16.53
CA PRO A 409 22.62 -1.98 17.00
C PRO A 409 24.12 -1.71 17.23
N GLY A 410 24.60 -0.50 16.93
CA GLY A 410 26.02 -0.16 16.87
C GLY A 410 26.68 -0.74 15.62
N LYS A 411 28.00 -0.91 15.68
CA LYS A 411 28.78 -1.41 14.55
C LYS A 411 28.51 -2.89 14.31
N LEU A 412 28.03 -3.18 13.10
CA LEU A 412 27.77 -4.52 12.58
C LEU A 412 29.03 -5.12 11.93
N GLU A 413 29.00 -6.43 11.72
CA GLU A 413 30.10 -7.19 11.13
C GLU A 413 29.85 -7.47 9.64
N GLN A 414 30.91 -7.38 8.84
CA GLN A 414 30.89 -7.75 7.42
C GLN A 414 30.45 -9.20 7.23
N ASN A 415 29.84 -9.53 6.09
CA ASN A 415 29.47 -10.89 5.70
C ASN A 415 28.60 -11.62 6.74
N SER A 416 27.75 -10.86 7.45
CA SER A 416 26.91 -11.37 8.53
C SER A 416 25.44 -11.06 8.26
N THR A 417 24.57 -12.04 8.55
CA THR A 417 23.12 -11.86 8.50
C THR A 417 22.57 -11.59 9.90
N TYR A 418 21.73 -10.58 9.98
CA TYR A 418 21.06 -10.16 11.19
C TYR A 418 19.56 -10.35 11.05
N TYR A 419 18.93 -10.76 12.14
CA TYR A 419 17.51 -10.99 12.26
C TYR A 419 16.95 -10.08 13.33
N TRP A 420 15.73 -9.62 13.12
CA TRP A 420 15.10 -8.69 14.05
C TRP A 420 13.59 -8.75 13.98
N ARG A 421 12.95 -8.40 15.09
CA ARG A 421 11.50 -8.40 15.25
C ARG A 421 11.09 -7.28 16.18
N ILE A 422 9.94 -6.68 15.90
CA ILE A 422 9.33 -5.65 16.73
C ILE A 422 8.00 -6.17 17.25
N ASP A 423 7.89 -6.37 18.56
CA ASP A 423 6.59 -6.65 19.19
C ASP A 423 6.03 -5.33 19.72
N GLU A 424 4.81 -4.99 19.34
CA GLU A 424 4.19 -3.70 19.66
C GLU A 424 3.32 -3.82 20.90
N VAL A 425 3.56 -2.95 21.88
CA VAL A 425 2.63 -2.75 22.98
C VAL A 425 1.58 -1.76 22.52
N LEU A 426 0.31 -2.13 22.56
CA LEU A 426 -0.81 -1.32 22.14
C LEU A 426 -1.34 -0.46 23.30
N ILE A 427 -2.22 0.49 22.96
CA ILE A 427 -2.82 1.42 23.93
C ILE A 427 -3.68 0.73 24.99
N ASP A 428 -4.24 -0.44 24.70
CA ASP A 428 -4.97 -1.27 25.67
C ASP A 428 -4.03 -2.11 26.57
N GLY A 429 -2.72 -1.96 26.42
CA GLY A 429 -1.68 -2.69 27.16
C GLY A 429 -1.39 -4.08 26.60
N SER A 430 -2.12 -4.55 25.59
CA SER A 430 -1.82 -5.81 24.91
C SER A 430 -0.51 -5.72 24.12
N THR A 431 0.10 -6.88 23.86
CA THR A 431 1.31 -6.96 23.02
C THR A 431 1.00 -7.78 21.77
N VAL A 432 1.30 -7.21 20.60
CA VAL A 432 1.17 -7.87 19.30
C VAL A 432 2.55 -8.23 18.78
N THR A 433 2.75 -9.51 18.48
CA THR A 433 4.02 -9.98 17.90
C THR A 433 4.14 -9.55 16.44
N GLY A 434 5.27 -8.95 16.09
CA GLY A 434 5.57 -8.55 14.71
C GLY A 434 6.17 -9.66 13.86
N PRO A 435 6.30 -9.43 12.55
CA PRO A 435 7.00 -10.35 11.65
C PRO A 435 8.49 -10.41 11.95
N LEU A 436 9.09 -11.58 11.66
CA LEU A 436 10.54 -11.74 11.68
C LEU A 436 11.14 -11.16 10.39
N TRP A 437 12.04 -10.19 10.54
CA TRP A 437 12.78 -9.60 9.44
C TRP A 437 14.25 -9.99 9.50
N HIS A 438 14.93 -9.91 8.35
CA HIS A 438 16.38 -10.09 8.28
C HIS A 438 17.02 -9.21 7.21
N PHE A 439 18.33 -8.99 7.33
CA PHE A 439 19.16 -8.35 6.32
C PHE A 439 20.61 -8.84 6.44
N THR A 440 21.41 -8.63 5.40
CA THR A 440 22.81 -9.08 5.38
C THR A 440 23.76 -7.93 5.08
N ILE A 441 24.81 -7.84 5.87
CA ILE A 441 25.94 -6.95 5.60
C ILE A 441 26.84 -7.60 4.54
N ARG A 442 27.08 -6.90 3.43
CA ARG A 442 27.96 -7.36 2.34
C ARG A 442 29.21 -6.53 2.20
#